data_AF-A0A7U7G9Z3-F1
#
_entry.id   AF-A0A7U7G9Z3-F1
#
_cell.length_a   1.000
_cell.length_b   1.000
_cell.length_c   1.000
_cell.angle_alpha   90.00
_cell.angle_beta   90.00
_cell.angle_gamma   90.00
#
_symmetry.space_group_name_H-M   'P 1'
#
loop_
_entity.id
_entity.type
_entity.pdbx_description
1 polymer ?
#
loop_
_entity_poly.entity_id
_entity_poly.type
_entity_poly.pdbx_seq_one_letter_code
_entity_poly.pdbx_strand_id
1 'polypeptide(L)' 'MADDVVINKAATIERYVARAREEYAVNPATFAHDFTR' A
#
# COMPACT_ATOMS: atom_id res chain seq x y z
N MET A 1 10.82 1.58 21.67
CA MET A 1 11.27 0.40 20.89
C MET A 1 10.11 -0.41 20.31
N ALA A 2 9.27 -1.12 21.09
CA ALA A 2 8.10 -1.81 20.51
C ALA A 2 7.07 -0.82 19.92
N ASP A 3 6.88 0.32 20.57
CA ASP A 3 5.99 1.40 20.11
C ASP A 3 6.49 2.03 18.79
N ASP A 4 7.79 2.32 18.69
CA ASP A 4 8.42 2.75 17.43
C ASP A 4 8.25 1.75 16.29
N VAL A 5 8.30 0.44 16.58
CA VAL A 5 8.10 -0.61 15.57
C VAL A 5 6.65 -0.61 15.09
N VAL A 6 5.68 -0.42 15.98
CA VAL A 6 4.25 -0.33 15.62
C VAL A 6 3.98 0.93 14.80
N ILE A 7 4.53 2.08 15.20
CA ILE A 7 4.37 3.36 14.47
C ILE A 7 5.03 3.28 13.08
N ASN A 8 6.26 2.76 12.98
CA ASN A 8 6.91 2.59 11.68
C ASN A 8 6.13 1.63 10.79
N LYS A 9 5.60 0.53 11.36
CA LYS A 9 4.79 -0.42 10.61
C LYS A 9 3.47 0.18 10.15
N ALA A 10 2.82 1.01 10.98
CA ALA A 10 1.63 1.76 10.60
C ALA A 10 1.94 2.75 9.46
N ALA A 11 3.00 3.55 9.59
CA ALA A 11 3.41 4.49 8.55
C ALA A 11 3.73 3.79 7.21
N THR A 12 4.34 2.62 7.27
CA THR A 12 4.58 1.77 6.12
C THR A 12 3.28 1.26 5.49
N ILE A 13 2.34 0.75 6.29
CA ILE A 13 1.02 0.27 5.82
C ILE A 13 0.23 1.41 5.16
N GLU A 14 0.18 2.60 5.78
CA GLU A 14 -0.52 3.76 5.23
C GLU A 14 0.00 4.16 3.85
N ARG A 15 1.33 4.13 3.65
CA ARG A 15 1.95 4.39 2.34
C ARG A 15 1.54 3.34 1.30
N TYR A 16 1.52 2.06 1.68
CA TYR A 16 1.09 0.98 0.78
C TYR A 16 -0.39 1.10 0.41
N VAL A 17 -1.26 1.45 1.37
CA VAL A 17 -2.70 1.65 1.11
C VAL A 17 -2.93 2.85 0.18
N ALA A 18 -2.22 3.97 0.39
CA ALA A 18 -2.31 5.13 -0.50
C ALA A 18 -1.95 4.76 -1.94
N ARG A 19 -0.82 4.06 -2.11
CA ARG A 19 -0.36 3.61 -3.42
C ARG A 19 -1.30 2.61 -4.09
N ALA A 20 -1.84 1.64 -3.33
CA ALA A 20 -2.83 0.69 -3.85
C ALA A 20 -4.09 1.40 -4.38
N ARG A 21 -4.52 2.50 -3.74
CA ARG A 21 -5.64 3.32 -4.23
C ARG A 21 -5.31 4.03 -5.53
N GLU A 22 -4.11 4.57 -5.66
CA GLU A 22 -3.63 5.21 -6.90
C GLU A 22 -3.58 4.20 -8.06
N GLU A 23 -3.03 3.01 -7.82
CA GLU A 23 -2.94 1.94 -8.82
C GLU A 23 -4.30 1.42 -9.24
N TYR A 24 -5.21 1.21 -8.29
CA TYR A 24 -6.60 0.84 -8.57
C TYR A 24 -7.30 1.89 -9.44
N ALA A 25 -7.07 3.18 -9.18
CA ALA A 25 -7.64 4.26 -9.98
C ALA A 25 -7.10 4.29 -11.42
N VAL A 26 -5.85 3.88 -11.65
CA VAL A 26 -5.23 3.83 -12.99
C VAL A 26 -5.82 2.70 -13.83
N ASN A 27 -5.93 1.48 -13.29
CA ASN A 27 -6.50 0.35 -14.03
C ASN A 27 -7.18 -0.67 -13.10
N PRO A 28 -8.48 -0.47 -12.79
CA PRO A 28 -9.23 -1.37 -11.92
C PRO A 28 -9.32 -2.80 -12.47
N ALA A 29 -9.31 -2.95 -13.80
CA ALA A 29 -9.53 -4.24 -14.46
C ALA A 29 -8.33 -5.19 -14.32
N THR A 30 -7.11 -4.65 -14.22
CA THR A 30 -5.88 -5.46 -14.07
C THR A 30 -5.29 -5.39 -12.68
N PHE A 31 -5.75 -4.48 -11.81
CA PHE A 31 -5.19 -4.24 -10.48
C PHE A 31 -4.97 -5.54 -9.66
N ALA A 32 -5.94 -6.46 -9.67
CA ALA A 32 -5.84 -7.70 -8.90
C ALA A 32 -4.78 -8.69 -9.44
N HIS A 33 -4.26 -8.48 -10.65
CA HIS A 33 -3.39 -9.42 -11.36
C HIS A 33 -2.08 -8.77 -11.87
N ASP A 34 -1.90 -7.48 -11.64
CA ASP A 34 -0.65 -6.76 -11.95
C ASP A 34 0.29 -6.84 -10.75
N PHE A 35 1.14 -7.86 -10.74
CA PHE A 35 2.15 -8.09 -9.69
C PHE A 35 3.47 -7.37 -9.95
N THR A 36 3.53 -6.50 -10.97
CA THR A 36 4.77 -5.85 -11.39
C THR A 36 4.90 -4.41 -10.91
N ARG A 37 3.82 -3.84 -10.38
CA ARG A 37 3.79 -2.45 -9.93
C ARG A 37 4.30 -2.30 -8.52
#